data_AF-A0A7H0I4C9-F1
#
_entry.id   AF-A0A7H0I4C9-F1
#
_cell.length_a   1.000
_cell.length_b   1.000
_cell.length_c   1.000
_cell.angle_alpha   90.00
_cell.angle_beta   90.00
_cell.angle_gamma   90.00
#
_symmetry.space_group_name_H-M   'P 1'
#
loop_
_entity.id
_entity.type
_entity.pdbx_description
1 polymer ?
#
loop_
_entity_poly.entity_id
_entity_poly.type
_entity_poly.pdbx_seq_one_letter_code
_entity_poly.pdbx_strand_id
1 'polypeptide(L)'
;MENAGASDLWLFVEPYGEDYWLKPGEVFAVAPEDAGIDVCFSIAVCQEGITVWLYEDGDPTKVVLEYTVTDADGKRLDCGHQRPPKPAGSGATEPG
;
A
#
# COMPACT_ATOMS: atom_id res chain seq x y z
N MET A 1 11.11 1.32 -0.66
CA MET A 1 10.97 1.05 -2.11
C MET A 1 10.74 2.38 -2.82
N GLU A 2 11.28 2.57 -4.02
CA GLU A 2 11.10 3.79 -4.83
C GLU A 2 10.29 3.46 -6.08
N ASN A 3 9.37 4.33 -6.48
CA ASN A 3 8.78 4.28 -7.82
C ASN A 3 9.79 4.81 -8.85
N ALA A 4 10.72 3.95 -9.28
CA ALA A 4 11.70 4.29 -10.32
C ALA A 4 11.11 4.28 -11.75
N GLY A 5 9.79 4.08 -11.89
CA GLY A 5 9.09 4.09 -13.17
C GLY A 5 8.78 5.50 -13.68
N ALA A 6 8.19 5.58 -14.87
CA ALA A 6 7.77 6.84 -15.50
C ALA A 6 6.29 7.20 -15.25
N SER A 7 5.56 6.34 -14.55
CA SER A 7 4.11 6.45 -14.32
C SER A 7 3.79 6.22 -12.84
N ASP A 8 2.61 6.66 -12.42
CA ASP A 8 2.11 6.40 -11.08
C ASP A 8 2.08 4.89 -10.79
N LEU A 9 2.54 4.52 -9.60
CA LEU A 9 2.56 3.15 -9.11
C LEU A 9 1.54 3.04 -7.98
N TRP A 10 0.64 2.05 -8.04
CA TRP A 10 -0.20 1.75 -6.90
C TRP A 10 0.47 0.73 -5.96
N LEU A 11 0.23 0.89 -4.67
CA LEU A 11 0.59 -0.04 -3.62
C LEU A 11 -0.69 -0.45 -2.90
N PHE A 12 -0.94 -1.75 -2.81
CA PHE A 12 -1.95 -2.32 -1.93
C PHE A 12 -1.31 -3.01 -0.75
N VAL A 13 -1.84 -2.77 0.45
CA VAL A 13 -1.49 -3.51 1.66
C VAL A 13 -2.69 -4.33 2.11
N GLU A 14 -2.51 -5.65 2.11
CA GLU A 14 -3.50 -6.63 2.52
C GLU A 14 -3.39 -6.91 4.02
N PRO A 15 -4.47 -7.34 4.70
CA PRO A 15 -5.74 -7.83 4.13
C PRO A 15 -6.83 -6.77 3.94
N TYR A 16 -6.60 -5.53 4.36
CA TYR A 16 -7.64 -4.49 4.32
C TYR A 16 -7.79 -3.82 2.95
N GLY A 17 -6.89 -4.09 2.01
CA GLY A 17 -6.86 -3.46 0.70
C GLY A 17 -6.57 -1.95 0.80
N GLU A 18 -5.77 -1.54 1.79
CA GLU A 18 -5.34 -0.15 1.88
C GLU A 18 -4.47 0.21 0.68
N ASP A 19 -4.70 1.37 0.11
CA ASP A 19 -4.19 1.73 -1.21
C ASP A 19 -3.47 3.07 -1.22
N TYR A 20 -2.33 3.11 -1.90
CA TYR A 20 -1.45 4.26 -1.96
C TYR A 20 -0.96 4.44 -3.39
N TRP A 21 -0.96 5.66 -3.92
CA TRP A 21 -0.38 5.98 -5.22
C TRP A 21 0.89 6.77 -5.04
N LEU A 22 1.94 6.31 -5.71
CA LEU A 22 3.24 6.93 -5.71
C LEU A 22 3.53 7.54 -7.06
N LYS A 23 3.89 8.82 -7.08
CA LYS A 23 4.43 9.48 -8.27
C LYS A 23 5.82 8.94 -8.62
N PRO A 24 6.25 9.07 -9.89
CA PRO A 24 7.63 8.80 -10.27
C PRO A 24 8.64 9.49 -9.34
N GLY A 25 9.59 8.72 -8.80
CA GLY A 25 10.62 9.16 -7.86
C GLY A 25 10.21 9.19 -6.39
N GLU A 26 8.96 8.94 -6.04
CA GLU A 26 8.55 8.86 -4.63
C GLU A 26 9.01 7.55 -3.98
N VAL A 27 9.38 7.65 -2.71
CA VAL A 27 9.81 6.54 -1.87
C VAL A 27 8.75 6.26 -0.82
N PHE A 28 8.54 4.98 -0.52
CA PHE A 28 7.78 4.53 0.62
C PHE A 28 8.48 3.42 1.39
N ALA A 29 8.11 3.27 2.66
CA ALA A 29 8.42 2.11 3.48
C ALA A 29 7.15 1.56 4.11
N VAL A 30 6.99 0.22 4.05
CA VAL A 30 5.95 -0.51 4.78
C VAL A 30 6.63 -1.23 5.93
N ALA A 31 6.16 -1.03 7.15
CA ALA A 31 6.74 -1.62 8.35
C ALA A 31 5.65 -1.96 9.37
N PRO A 32 5.83 -3.01 10.20
CA PRO A 32 4.94 -3.23 11.32
C PRO A 32 5.00 -2.06 12.32
N GLU A 33 3.91 -1.80 13.04
CA GLU A 33 3.95 -0.81 14.13
C GLU A 33 4.77 -1.32 15.33
N ASP A 34 4.74 -2.63 15.57
CA ASP A 34 5.56 -3.27 16.61
C ASP A 34 6.94 -3.65 16.05
N ALA A 35 8.00 -3.07 16.63
CA ALA A 35 9.39 -3.36 16.28
C ALA A 35 9.91 -4.69 16.88
N GLY A 36 9.12 -5.34 17.75
CA GLY A 36 9.49 -6.58 18.44
C GLY A 36 9.17 -7.87 17.69
N ILE A 37 8.49 -7.79 16.54
CA ILE A 37 8.08 -8.98 15.77
C ILE A 37 9.07 -9.32 14.65
N ASP A 38 9.21 -10.62 14.36
CA ASP A 38 9.96 -11.10 13.21
C ASP A 38 9.09 -11.02 11.95
N VAL A 39 8.99 -9.81 11.39
CA VAL A 39 8.13 -9.54 10.24
C VAL A 39 8.72 -10.09 8.94
N CYS A 40 7.87 -10.77 8.19
CA CYS A 40 8.09 -11.26 6.85
C CYS A 40 7.09 -10.62 5.88
N PHE A 41 7.47 -10.54 4.61
CA PHE A 41 6.66 -9.94 3.56
C PHE A 41 6.45 -10.93 2.41
N SER A 42 5.22 -11.05 1.94
CA SER A 42 4.90 -11.63 0.64
C SER A 42 4.55 -10.47 -0.30
N ILE A 43 5.30 -10.36 -1.41
CA ILE A 43 5.20 -9.23 -2.33
C ILE A 43 4.85 -9.76 -3.71
N ALA A 44 3.73 -9.30 -4.26
CA ALA A 44 3.37 -9.51 -5.65
C ALA A 44 3.56 -8.20 -6.42
N VAL A 45 4.28 -8.26 -7.55
CA VAL A 45 4.57 -7.10 -8.40
C VAL A 45 3.95 -7.34 -9.78
N CYS A 46 3.20 -6.36 -10.27
CA CYS A 46 2.78 -6.28 -11.68
C CYS A 46 3.30 -4.99 -12.31
N GLN A 47 2.92 -4.75 -13.57
CA GLN A 47 3.39 -3.58 -14.31
C GLN A 47 2.94 -2.26 -13.66
N GLU A 48 1.74 -2.24 -13.08
CA GLU A 48 1.11 -1.03 -12.57
C GLU A 48 1.27 -0.83 -11.07
N GLY A 49 1.71 -1.85 -10.33
CA GLY A 49 1.74 -1.77 -8.87
C GLY A 49 2.26 -2.97 -8.12
N ILE A 50 2.12 -2.87 -6.80
CA ILE A 50 2.67 -3.80 -5.82
C ILE A 50 1.58 -4.14 -4.80
N THR A 51 1.40 -5.41 -4.51
CA THR A 51 0.61 -5.88 -3.35
C THR A 51 1.55 -6.44 -2.30
N VAL A 52 1.35 -6.02 -1.05
CA VAL A 52 2.16 -6.43 0.10
C VAL A 52 1.27 -7.09 1.14
N TRP A 53 1.70 -8.26 1.61
CA TRP A 53 1.11 -8.98 2.75
C TRP A 53 2.15 -9.17 3.83
N LEU A 54 1.85 -8.75 5.05
CA LEU A 54 2.75 -8.87 6.21
C LEU A 54 2.34 -10.05 7.08
N TYR A 55 3.32 -10.84 7.51
CA TYR A 55 3.12 -11.96 8.42
C TYR A 55 4.33 -12.11 9.36
N GLU A 56 4.19 -12.81 10.47
CA GLU A 56 5.26 -12.98 11.47
C GLU A 56 5.73 -14.43 11.60
N ASP A 57 6.94 -14.61 12.14
CA ASP A 57 7.55 -15.91 12.47
C ASP A 57 7.65 -16.90 11.30
N GLY A 58 7.66 -16.39 10.06
CA GLY A 58 7.67 -17.22 8.85
C GLY A 58 6.37 -18.01 8.60
N ASP A 59 5.29 -17.73 9.34
CA ASP A 59 3.99 -18.38 9.20
C ASP A 59 2.99 -17.42 8.50
N PRO A 60 2.63 -17.65 7.22
CA PRO A 60 1.71 -16.79 6.49
C PRO A 60 0.30 -16.68 7.10
N THR A 61 -0.06 -17.56 8.03
CA THR A 61 -1.34 -17.50 8.74
C THR A 61 -1.33 -16.53 9.93
N LYS A 62 -0.14 -16.15 10.42
CA LYS A 62 0.03 -15.12 11.45
C LYS A 62 0.14 -13.74 10.80
N VAL A 63 -1.00 -13.20 10.41
CA VAL A 63 -1.08 -11.91 9.70
C VAL A 63 -0.73 -10.76 10.63
N VAL A 64 0.13 -9.85 10.18
CA VAL A 64 0.42 -8.60 10.88
C VAL A 64 -0.58 -7.55 10.40
N LEU A 65 -1.48 -7.13 11.30
CA LEU A 65 -2.55 -6.17 10.98
C LEU A 65 -2.18 -4.72 11.29
N GLU A 66 -1.26 -4.51 12.24
CA GLU A 66 -0.79 -3.17 12.62
C GLU A 66 0.50 -2.83 11.88
N TYR A 67 0.40 -1.94 10.92
CA TYR A 67 1.52 -1.48 10.10
C TYR A 67 1.42 0.01 9.78
N THR A 68 2.53 0.57 9.33
CA THR A 68 2.60 1.92 8.80
C THR A 68 3.13 1.90 7.38
N VAL A 69 2.64 2.84 6.57
CA VAL A 69 3.26 3.24 5.31
C VAL A 69 3.82 4.64 5.52
N THR A 70 5.10 4.85 5.22
CA THR A 70 5.79 6.13 5.43
C THR A 70 6.49 6.61 4.16
N ASP A 71 6.63 7.92 3.99
CA ASP A 71 7.41 8.53 2.91
C ASP A 71 8.92 8.57 3.21
N ALA A 72 9.70 9.20 2.32
CA ALA A 72 11.16 9.33 2.44
C ALA A 72 11.61 10.06 3.73
N ASP A 73 10.77 10.95 4.28
CA ASP A 73 11.04 11.71 5.49
C ASP A 73 10.54 10.99 6.75
N GLY A 74 9.97 9.79 6.60
CA GLY A 74 9.40 8.98 7.67
C GLY A 74 8.01 9.43 8.10
N LYS A 75 7.34 10.30 7.34
CA LYS A 75 5.98 10.73 7.64
C LYS A 75 5.00 9.63 7.23
N ARG A 76 4.07 9.29 8.14
CA ARG A 76 2.99 8.33 7.85
C ARG A 76 2.07 8.85 6.74
N LEU A 77 1.78 7.96 5.81
CA LEU A 77 0.79 8.14 4.75
C LEU A 77 -0.51 7.47 5.18
N ASP A 78 -1.63 8.08 4.80
CA ASP A 78 -2.96 7.53 5.02
C ASP A 78 -3.44 6.76 3.77
N CYS A 79 -4.27 5.75 3.98
CA CYS A 79 -4.98 5.04 2.91
C CYS A 79 -5.71 6.03 1.97
N GLY A 80 -5.59 5.81 0.66
CA GLY A 80 -6.03 6.73 -0.39
C GLY A 80 -5.02 7.82 -0.75
N HIS A 81 -3.78 7.77 -0.24
CA HIS A 81 -2.73 8.72 -0.59
C HIS A 81 -2.59 8.87 -2.11
N GLN A 82 -2.79 10.10 -2.61
CA GLN A 82 -2.74 10.47 -4.03
C GLN A 82 -3.62 9.62 -4.96
N ARG A 83 -4.66 8.95 -4.43
CA ARG A 83 -5.60 8.16 -5.23
C ARG A 83 -6.14 9.02 -6.39
N PRO A 84 -6.05 8.55 -7.65
CA PRO A 84 -6.57 9.28 -8.80
C PRO A 84 -8.05 9.62 -8.60
N PRO A 85 -8.49 10.80 -9.05
CA PRO A 85 -9.89 11.18 -8.96
C PRO A 85 -10.75 10.15 -9.73
N LYS A 86 -11.93 9.86 -9.18
CA LYS A 86 -12.90 9.01 -9.87
C LYS A 86 -13.23 9.65 -11.22
N PRO A 87 -13.26 8.87 -12.33
CA PRO A 87 -13.66 9.42 -13.62
C PRO A 87 -15.03 10.08 -13.51
N ALA A 88 -15.15 11.31 -14.04
CA ALA A 88 -16.43 12.02 -14.11
C ALA A 88 -17.35 11.25 -15.09
N GLY A 89 -18.18 10.36 -14.56
CA GLY A 89 -19.05 9.54 -15.43
C GLY A 89 -19.78 8.35 -14.82
N SER A 90 -19.62 8.03 -13.54
CA SER A 90 -20.45 7.00 -12.89
C SER A 90 -21.33 7.61 -11.79
N GLY A 91 -22.12 8.61 -12.15
CA GLY A 91 -23.38 8.88 -11.46
C GLY A 91 -24.39 7.84 -11.92
N ALA A 92 -24.32 6.61 -11.38
CA ALA A 92 -25.50 5.77 -11.37
C ALA A 92 -26.42 6.38 -10.32
N THR A 93 -27.49 7.02 -10.77
CA THR A 93 -28.60 7.45 -9.93
C THR A 93 -29.06 6.25 -9.10
N GLU A 94 -28.93 6.30 -7.78
CA GLU A 94 -29.66 5.35 -6.93
C GLU A 94 -31.16 5.59 -7.13
N PRO A 95 -31.96 4.58 -7.50
CA PRO A 95 -33.41 4.70 -7.46
C PRO A 95 -33.85 4.81 -6.00
N GLY A 96 -34.60 5.89 -5.69
CA GLY A 96 -35.20 6.13 -4.38
C GLY A 96 -36.42 5.27 -4.07
#